data_AF-A0A382S8L1-F1
#
_entry.id   AF-A0A382S8L1-F1
#
_cell.length_a   1.000
_cell.length_b   1.000
_cell.length_c   1.000
_cell.angle_alpha   90.00
_cell.angle_beta   90.00
_cell.angle_gamma   90.00
#
_symmetry.space_group_name_H-M   'P 1'
#
loop_
_entity.id
_entity.type
_entity.pdbx_description
1 polymer ?
#
loop_
_entity_poly.entity_id
_entity_poly.type
_entity_poly.pdbx_seq_one_letter_code
_entity_poly.pdbx_strand_id
1 'polypeptide(L)'
;VSYPVISLVGRPNVGKSTLFNRLSNSRQALVSDFEGLTRDRQYATVQLNDETKCSIIDTGGLTNEDSLIDTGIHEQVLSALDESDVIFFIVSNKDGVTSLDLDISSQLRKLKKNIILVCNKAEGLNQVTAAEFFELGLGEPVLISAEHNQGISELIEITIPLLPQS
;
A
#
# COMPACT_ATOMS: atom_id res chain seq x y z
N VAL A 1 2.84 6.38 -22.27
CA VAL A 1 3.15 5.05 -21.69
C VAL A 1 2.52 5.04 -20.31
N SER A 2 1.62 4.11 -20.02
CA SER A 2 1.07 3.98 -18.66
C SER A 2 2.16 3.38 -17.79
N TYR A 3 2.53 4.04 -16.70
CA TYR A 3 3.41 3.44 -15.71
C TYR A 3 2.67 2.31 -14.97
N PRO A 4 3.38 1.26 -14.50
CA PRO A 4 2.82 0.31 -13.55
C PRO A 4 2.21 1.01 -12.34
N VAL A 5 1.16 0.44 -11.75
CA VAL A 5 0.39 1.05 -10.66
C VAL A 5 0.53 0.27 -9.36
N ILE A 6 0.94 0.96 -8.29
CA ILE A 6 0.95 0.47 -6.92
C ILE A 6 -0.16 1.15 -6.14
N SER A 7 -1.07 0.39 -5.55
CA SER A 7 -2.14 0.94 -4.70
C SER A 7 -1.92 0.61 -3.23
N LEU A 8 -2.05 1.63 -2.37
CA LEU A 8 -1.93 1.51 -0.92
C LEU A 8 -3.30 1.33 -0.29
N VAL A 9 -3.52 0.17 0.34
CA VAL A 9 -4.80 -0.21 0.96
C VAL A 9 -4.58 -0.59 2.41
N GLY A 10 -5.57 -0.35 3.27
CA GLY A 10 -5.53 -0.68 4.68
C GLY A 10 -6.50 0.18 5.46
N ARG A 11 -6.76 -0.17 6.72
CA ARG A 11 -7.66 0.61 7.60
C ARG A 11 -7.12 2.04 7.87
N PRO A 12 -7.93 2.94 8.43
CA PRO A 12 -7.47 4.23 8.93
C PRO A 12 -6.22 4.12 9.81
N ASN A 13 -5.38 5.16 9.74
CA ASN A 13 -4.27 5.38 10.67
C ASN A 13 -3.14 4.32 10.68
N VAL A 14 -3.10 3.36 9.75
CA VAL A 14 -1.96 2.41 9.60
C VAL A 14 -0.71 3.02 8.98
N GLY A 15 -0.80 4.26 8.47
CA GLY A 15 0.33 5.01 7.90
C GLY A 15 0.45 4.95 6.37
N LYS A 16 -0.67 4.75 5.66
CA LYS A 16 -0.73 4.77 4.18
C LYS A 16 -0.16 6.06 3.60
N SER A 17 -0.67 7.22 4.05
CA SER A 17 -0.19 8.53 3.58
C SER A 17 1.26 8.82 3.99
N THR A 18 1.73 8.28 5.12
CA THR A 18 3.14 8.37 5.52
C THR A 18 4.04 7.60 4.55
N LEU A 19 3.64 6.37 4.17
CA LEU A 19 4.37 5.58 3.18
C LEU A 19 4.30 6.22 1.79
N PHE A 20 3.11 6.70 1.38
CA PHE A 20 2.93 7.45 0.13
C PHE A 20 3.93 8.60 0.06
N ASN A 21 3.92 9.49 1.06
CA ASN A 21 4.81 10.64 1.13
C ASN A 21 6.29 10.23 1.19
N ARG A 22 6.62 9.10 1.82
CA ARG A 22 7.99 8.59 1.88
C ARG A 22 8.49 8.21 0.48
N LEU A 23 7.67 7.47 -0.26
CA LEU A 23 8.02 7.02 -1.61
C LEU A 23 7.99 8.19 -2.61
N SER A 24 7.03 9.09 -2.48
CA SER A 24 6.79 10.23 -3.38
C SER A 24 7.63 11.48 -3.11
N ASN A 25 8.26 11.61 -1.94
CA ASN A 25 9.20 12.71 -1.66
C ASN A 25 10.67 12.24 -1.65
N SER A 26 10.94 11.00 -2.08
CA SER A 26 12.31 10.58 -2.36
C SER A 26 12.90 11.49 -3.46
N ARG A 27 14.21 11.74 -3.42
CA ARG A 27 14.89 12.73 -4.30
C ARG A 27 14.68 12.50 -5.82
N GLN A 28 14.10 11.37 -6.22
CA GLN A 28 13.86 10.96 -7.60
C GLN A 28 12.38 10.94 -8.01
N ALA A 29 11.45 11.31 -7.11
CA ALA A 29 10.03 11.34 -7.43
C ALA A 29 9.66 12.60 -8.24
N LEU A 30 8.90 12.40 -9.31
CA LEU A 30 8.30 13.47 -10.09
C LEU A 30 6.82 13.53 -9.68
N VAL A 31 6.49 14.47 -8.80
CA VAL A 31 5.10 14.76 -8.47
C VAL A 31 4.49 15.48 -9.66
N SER A 32 3.61 14.79 -10.37
CA SER A 32 2.82 15.36 -11.46
C SER A 32 1.39 15.54 -10.99
N ASP A 33 0.88 16.76 -11.07
CA ASP A 33 -0.54 17.06 -10.89
C ASP A 33 -1.30 16.41 -12.06
N PHE A 34 -1.97 15.28 -11.81
CA PHE A 34 -2.84 14.66 -12.81
C PHE A 34 -4.19 15.39 -12.79
N GLU A 35 -4.42 16.25 -13.78
CA GLU A 35 -5.72 16.89 -14.00
C GLU A 35 -6.79 15.82 -14.35
N GLY A 36 -7.84 15.74 -13.53
CA GLY A 36 -9.00 14.87 -13.78
C GLY A 36 -9.36 13.86 -12.67
N LEU A 37 -8.67 13.87 -11.54
CA LEU A 37 -8.92 12.91 -10.47
C LEU A 37 -9.98 13.39 -9.46
N THR A 38 -10.78 12.45 -8.96
CA THR A 38 -11.70 12.66 -7.84
C THR A 38 -10.92 13.13 -6.62
N ARG A 39 -11.48 14.11 -5.89
CA ARG A 39 -10.88 14.84 -4.76
C ARG A 39 -10.27 13.96 -3.64
N ASP A 40 -10.56 12.66 -3.64
CA ASP A 40 -10.32 11.72 -2.55
C ASP A 40 -9.08 10.82 -2.75
N ARG A 41 -8.39 10.86 -3.90
CA ARG A 41 -7.24 9.98 -4.19
C ARG A 41 -5.97 10.79 -4.45
N GLN A 42 -4.87 10.43 -3.79
CA GLN A 42 -3.56 11.02 -4.06
C GLN A 42 -2.76 10.12 -5.00
N TYR A 43 -2.17 10.73 -6.03
CA TYR A 43 -1.37 10.04 -7.04
C TYR A 43 0.01 10.68 -7.12
N ALA A 44 1.05 9.87 -7.28
CA ALA A 44 2.40 10.34 -7.57
C ALA A 44 3.13 9.39 -8.52
N THR A 45 3.98 9.92 -9.37
CA THR A 45 4.95 9.11 -10.11
C THR A 45 6.21 8.98 -9.27
N VAL A 46 6.60 7.75 -8.94
CA VAL A 46 7.77 7.45 -8.13
C VAL A 46 8.78 6.64 -8.92
N GLN A 47 10.05 6.91 -8.66
CA GLN A 47 11.16 6.14 -9.20
C GLN A 47 11.64 5.19 -8.10
N LEU A 48 11.48 3.87 -8.34
CA LEU A 48 11.87 2.83 -7.38
C LEU A 48 13.38 2.54 -7.44
N ASN A 49 13.94 2.60 -8.65
CA ASN A 49 15.37 2.53 -8.92
C ASN A 49 15.68 3.25 -10.25
N ASP A 50 16.93 3.19 -10.72
CA ASP A 50 17.36 3.90 -11.94
C ASP A 50 16.54 3.56 -13.20
N GLU A 51 15.95 2.36 -13.27
CA GLU A 51 15.26 1.84 -14.46
C GLU A 51 13.72 1.75 -14.30
N THR A 52 13.23 1.73 -13.05
CA THR A 52 11.84 1.39 -12.73
C THR A 52 11.08 2.59 -12.19
N LYS A 53 10.06 3.03 -12.93
CA LYS A 53 9.09 4.05 -12.51
C LYS A 53 7.71 3.43 -12.39
N CYS A 54 6.95 3.86 -11.39
CA CYS A 54 5.57 3.45 -11.20
C CYS A 54 4.72 4.63 -10.72
N SER A 55 3.41 4.52 -10.90
CA SER A 55 2.41 5.36 -10.23
C SER A 55 2.09 4.75 -8.88
N ILE A 56 2.03 5.56 -7.83
CA ILE A 56 1.54 5.15 -6.50
C ILE A 56 0.23 5.88 -6.20
N ILE A 57 -0.74 5.14 -5.64
CA ILE A 57 -2.08 5.63 -5.31
C ILE A 57 -2.34 5.42 -3.82
N ASP A 58 -2.63 6.48 -3.07
CA ASP A 58 -3.15 6.36 -1.69
C ASP A 58 -4.68 6.28 -1.72
N THR A 59 -5.24 5.10 -1.41
CA THR A 59 -6.70 4.92 -1.27
C THR A 59 -7.20 5.42 0.08
N GLY A 60 -6.33 5.98 0.93
CA GLY A 60 -6.62 6.45 2.27
C GLY A 60 -7.75 7.46 2.37
N GLY A 61 -7.86 8.37 1.40
CA GLY A 61 -8.97 9.32 1.33
C GLY A 61 -10.34 8.67 1.12
N LEU A 62 -10.38 7.41 0.68
CA LEU A 62 -11.61 6.61 0.56
C LEU A 62 -11.96 5.84 1.84
N THR A 63 -11.02 5.63 2.76
CA THR A 63 -11.14 4.63 3.83
C THR A 63 -11.43 5.17 5.24
N ASN A 64 -11.87 6.42 5.39
CA ASN A 64 -12.18 7.02 6.70
C ASN A 64 -13.14 6.13 7.54
N GLU A 65 -13.05 6.19 8.88
CA GLU A 65 -13.78 5.27 9.79
C GLU A 65 -15.30 5.24 9.55
N ASP A 66 -15.90 6.39 9.23
CA ASP A 66 -17.34 6.51 8.91
C ASP A 66 -17.72 5.96 7.52
N SER A 67 -16.73 5.69 6.67
CA SER A 67 -16.88 5.59 5.22
C SER A 67 -16.73 4.14 4.71
N LEU A 68 -16.18 3.23 5.53
CA LEU A 68 -16.11 1.79 5.26
C LEU A 68 -17.47 1.08 5.34
N ILE A 69 -18.48 1.73 5.92
CA ILE A 69 -19.84 1.20 6.07
C ILE A 69 -20.67 1.45 4.80
N ASP A 70 -20.23 2.37 3.92
CA ASP A 70 -20.98 2.77 2.73
C ASP A 70 -20.56 1.98 1.48
N THR A 71 -21.51 1.33 0.84
CA THR A 71 -21.30 0.46 -0.33
C THR A 71 -20.64 1.17 -1.51
N GLY A 72 -20.85 2.48 -1.67
CA GLY A 72 -20.26 3.27 -2.77
C GLY A 72 -18.75 3.49 -2.62
N ILE A 73 -18.23 3.49 -1.39
CA ILE A 73 -16.80 3.60 -1.11
C ILE A 73 -16.11 2.26 -1.37
N HIS A 74 -16.81 1.16 -1.10
CA HIS A 74 -16.37 -0.18 -1.46
C HIS A 74 -16.10 -0.30 -2.97
N GLU A 75 -16.99 0.22 -3.81
CA GLU A 75 -16.81 0.24 -5.28
C GLU A 75 -15.60 1.08 -5.72
N GLN A 76 -15.36 2.22 -5.07
CA GLN A 76 -14.21 3.07 -5.40
C GLN A 76 -12.88 2.43 -4.98
N VAL A 77 -12.83 1.77 -3.83
CA VAL A 77 -11.65 1.00 -3.41
C VAL A 77 -11.44 -0.17 -4.38
N LEU A 78 -12.50 -0.89 -4.75
CA LEU A 78 -12.42 -2.00 -5.71
C LEU A 78 -11.99 -1.54 -7.11
N SER A 79 -12.45 -0.39 -7.58
CA SER A 79 -12.01 0.21 -8.85
C SER A 79 -10.52 0.58 -8.81
N ALA A 80 -10.05 1.19 -7.72
CA ALA A 80 -8.62 1.48 -7.56
C ALA A 80 -7.79 0.19 -7.55
N LEU A 81 -8.31 -0.86 -6.92
CA LEU A 81 -7.70 -2.19 -6.91
C LEU A 81 -7.68 -2.87 -8.27
N ASP A 82 -8.62 -2.56 -9.18
CA ASP A 82 -8.66 -3.12 -10.54
C ASP A 82 -7.61 -2.49 -11.47
N GLU A 83 -7.21 -1.25 -11.20
CA GLU A 83 -6.11 -0.58 -11.92
C GLU A 83 -4.72 -0.97 -11.40
N SER A 84 -4.59 -1.56 -10.20
CA SER A 84 -3.30 -1.90 -9.60
C SER A 84 -2.61 -3.09 -10.27
N ASP A 85 -1.31 -2.97 -10.52
CA ASP A 85 -0.43 -4.12 -10.81
C ASP A 85 0.02 -4.79 -9.52
N VAL A 86 0.32 -3.97 -8.49
CA VAL A 86 0.71 -4.42 -7.15
C VAL A 86 -0.12 -3.69 -6.10
N ILE A 87 -0.57 -4.42 -5.09
CA ILE A 87 -1.32 -3.87 -3.96
C ILE A 87 -0.46 -3.98 -2.71
N PHE A 88 -0.21 -2.86 -2.05
CA PHE A 88 0.34 -2.86 -0.70
C PHE A 88 -0.80 -2.87 0.29
N PHE A 89 -1.00 -4.01 0.97
CA PHE A 89 -1.93 -4.07 2.09
C PHE A 89 -1.20 -3.73 3.38
N ILE A 90 -1.44 -2.52 3.88
CA ILE A 90 -0.72 -1.93 5.00
C ILE A 90 -1.50 -2.18 6.29
N VAL A 91 -0.82 -2.79 7.25
CA VAL A 91 -1.29 -3.01 8.62
C VAL A 91 -0.33 -2.35 9.61
N SER A 92 -0.72 -2.26 10.87
CA SER A 92 0.05 -1.58 11.92
C SER A 92 0.63 -2.61 12.89
N ASN A 93 1.94 -2.81 12.87
CA ASN A 93 2.65 -3.70 13.80
C ASN A 93 2.42 -3.31 15.27
N LYS A 94 2.23 -2.01 15.56
CA LYS A 94 1.92 -1.52 16.90
C LYS A 94 0.54 -1.96 17.41
N ASP A 95 -0.43 -2.07 16.52
CA ASP A 95 -1.82 -2.35 16.88
C ASP A 95 -2.16 -3.85 16.76
N GLY A 96 -1.28 -4.63 16.14
CA GLY A 96 -1.52 -6.02 15.78
C GLY A 96 -2.58 -6.19 14.67
N VAL A 97 -3.04 -7.43 14.51
CA VAL A 97 -4.13 -7.74 13.57
C VAL A 97 -5.48 -7.37 14.17
N THR A 98 -6.29 -6.64 13.40
CA THR A 98 -7.66 -6.26 13.79
C THR A 98 -8.71 -7.01 12.97
N SER A 99 -9.96 -6.99 13.41
CA SER A 99 -11.08 -7.57 12.65
C SER A 99 -11.23 -6.96 11.26
N LEU A 100 -11.01 -5.65 11.14
CA LEU A 100 -11.06 -4.97 9.85
C LEU A 100 -9.92 -5.42 8.92
N ASP A 101 -8.75 -5.73 9.46
CA ASP A 101 -7.64 -6.29 8.67
C ASP A 101 -7.96 -7.71 8.16
N LEU A 102 -8.65 -8.53 8.97
CA LEU A 102 -9.16 -9.83 8.56
C LEU A 102 -10.21 -9.71 7.43
N ASP A 103 -11.14 -8.75 7.55
CA ASP A 103 -12.17 -8.52 6.54
C ASP A 103 -11.57 -8.03 5.21
N ILE A 104 -10.67 -7.04 5.26
CA ILE A 104 -9.98 -6.53 4.07
C ILE A 104 -9.14 -7.63 3.43
N SER A 105 -8.33 -8.36 4.20
CA SER A 105 -7.49 -9.44 3.66
C SER A 105 -8.33 -10.54 2.99
N SER A 106 -9.49 -10.90 3.56
CA SER A 106 -10.42 -11.86 2.96
C SER A 106 -10.93 -11.44 1.60
N GLN A 107 -11.14 -10.15 1.38
CA GLN A 107 -11.52 -9.61 0.09
C GLN A 107 -10.34 -9.57 -0.89
N LEU A 108 -9.17 -9.10 -0.42
CA LEU A 108 -7.96 -9.04 -1.22
C LEU A 108 -7.51 -10.43 -1.73
N ARG A 109 -7.61 -11.48 -0.90
CA ARG A 109 -7.29 -12.87 -1.32
C ARG A 109 -8.13 -13.39 -2.49
N LYS A 110 -9.30 -12.80 -2.74
CA LYS A 110 -10.17 -13.17 -3.88
C LYS A 110 -9.69 -12.52 -5.18
N LEU A 111 -8.85 -11.50 -5.10
CA LEU A 111 -8.25 -10.83 -6.25
C LEU A 111 -7.11 -11.69 -6.80
N LYS A 112 -7.04 -11.80 -8.13
CA LYS A 112 -5.92 -12.48 -8.82
C LYS A 112 -4.80 -11.46 -9.09
N LYS A 113 -4.31 -10.82 -8.04
CA LYS A 113 -3.34 -9.71 -8.11
C LYS A 113 -2.16 -9.95 -7.18
N ASN A 114 -1.03 -9.32 -7.49
CA ASN A 114 0.14 -9.31 -6.62
C ASN A 114 -0.16 -8.44 -5.40
N ILE A 115 -0.15 -9.05 -4.21
CA ILE A 115 -0.41 -8.37 -2.95
C ILE A 115 0.81 -8.54 -2.06
N ILE A 116 1.33 -7.43 -1.54
CA ILE A 116 2.39 -7.41 -0.53
C ILE A 116 1.76 -6.98 0.79
N LEU A 117 1.89 -7.84 1.80
CA LEU A 117 1.49 -7.51 3.16
C LEU A 117 2.59 -6.64 3.80
N VAL A 118 2.27 -5.38 4.08
CA VAL A 118 3.20 -4.39 4.62
C VAL A 118 2.84 -4.10 6.07
N CYS A 119 3.67 -4.56 7.00
CA CYS A 119 3.50 -4.30 8.43
C CYS A 119 4.26 -3.03 8.80
N ASN A 120 3.56 -1.90 8.81
CA ASN A 120 4.12 -0.59 9.12
C ASN A 120 4.16 -0.34 10.63
N LYS A 121 4.84 0.74 11.05
CA LYS A 121 5.07 1.08 12.47
C LYS A 121 5.82 0.00 13.24
N ALA A 122 6.79 -0.62 12.58
CA ALA A 122 7.65 -1.64 13.16
C ALA A 122 9.01 -1.02 13.54
N GLU A 123 9.01 0.03 14.36
CA GLU A 123 10.25 0.70 14.80
C GLU A 123 11.22 -0.28 15.48
N GLY A 124 12.47 -0.31 15.03
CA GLY A 124 13.46 -1.23 15.59
C GLY A 124 13.25 -2.71 15.21
N LEU A 125 12.32 -2.98 14.28
CA LEU A 125 12.02 -4.21 13.55
C LEU A 125 12.38 -5.51 14.30
N ASN A 126 11.47 -5.96 15.17
CA ASN A 126 11.59 -7.23 15.89
C ASN A 126 10.77 -8.33 15.18
N GLN A 127 11.43 -9.33 14.58
CA GLN A 127 10.79 -10.42 13.82
C GLN A 127 9.79 -11.27 14.63
N VAL A 128 9.85 -11.25 15.96
CA VAL A 128 8.94 -12.03 16.81
C VAL A 128 7.47 -11.57 16.67
N THR A 129 7.23 -10.30 16.29
CA THR A 129 5.86 -9.77 16.10
C THR A 129 5.28 -10.06 14.72
N ALA A 130 6.06 -10.55 13.76
CA ALA A 130 5.57 -10.89 12.42
C ALA A 130 4.67 -12.14 12.40
N ALA A 131 4.76 -12.99 13.43
CA ALA A 131 4.08 -14.29 13.48
C ALA A 131 2.55 -14.19 13.42
N GLU A 132 1.96 -13.18 14.06
CA GLU A 132 0.50 -13.00 14.07
C GLU A 132 -0.03 -12.66 12.67
N PHE A 133 0.71 -11.86 11.90
CA PHE A 133 0.27 -11.37 10.59
C PHE A 133 0.16 -12.46 9.52
N PHE A 134 0.75 -13.65 9.73
CA PHE A 134 0.53 -14.81 8.86
C PHE A 134 -0.94 -15.25 8.84
N GLU A 135 -1.74 -14.93 9.87
CA GLU A 135 -3.17 -15.27 9.89
C GLU A 135 -3.98 -14.55 8.80
N LEU A 136 -3.46 -13.45 8.26
CA LEU A 136 -4.03 -12.73 7.13
C LEU A 136 -3.90 -13.51 5.81
N GLY A 137 -3.09 -14.58 5.76
CA GLY A 137 -3.01 -15.49 4.62
C GLY A 137 -2.54 -14.84 3.32
N LEU A 138 -1.69 -13.81 3.41
CA LEU A 138 -1.17 -13.03 2.29
C LEU A 138 0.35 -13.21 2.07
N GLY A 139 0.94 -14.25 2.66
CA GLY A 139 2.37 -14.52 2.59
C GLY A 139 3.17 -13.88 3.72
N GLU A 140 4.48 -13.77 3.52
CA GLU A 140 5.40 -13.22 4.51
C GLU A 140 5.24 -11.69 4.62
N PRO A 141 5.01 -11.14 5.82
CA PRO A 141 4.87 -9.72 6.01
C PRO A 141 6.21 -8.99 5.85
N VAL A 142 6.22 -7.92 5.06
CA VAL A 142 7.36 -7.00 4.98
C VAL A 142 7.23 -5.98 6.11
N LEU A 143 8.17 -6.02 7.05
CA LEU A 143 8.18 -5.09 8.18
C LEU A 143 8.82 -3.76 7.78
N ILE A 144 8.13 -2.64 8.01
CA ILE A 144 8.65 -1.30 7.73
C ILE A 144 8.36 -0.32 8.87
N SER A 145 9.13 0.77 8.91
CA SER A 145 8.69 2.01 9.55
C SER A 145 8.81 3.14 8.53
N ALA A 146 7.67 3.53 7.95
CA ALA A 146 7.61 4.60 6.95
C ALA A 146 8.05 5.95 7.54
N GLU A 147 7.73 6.20 8.81
CA GLU A 147 8.11 7.41 9.53
C GLU A 147 9.64 7.51 9.70
N HIS A 148 10.30 6.39 9.99
CA HIS A 148 11.74 6.34 10.24
C HIS A 148 12.59 5.85 9.06
N ASN A 149 11.97 5.62 7.89
CA ASN A 149 12.63 5.11 6.68
C ASN A 149 13.35 3.75 6.88
N GLN A 150 12.75 2.85 7.66
CA GLN A 150 13.27 1.50 7.90
C GLN A 150 12.48 0.48 7.07
N GLY A 151 13.16 -0.52 6.49
CA GLY A 151 12.55 -1.57 5.65
C GLY A 151 12.08 -1.11 4.26
N ILE A 152 12.22 0.18 3.93
CA ILE A 152 11.74 0.72 2.65
C ILE A 152 12.51 0.16 1.45
N SER A 153 13.83 0.01 1.56
CA SER A 153 14.65 -0.58 0.48
C SER A 153 14.25 -2.02 0.20
N GLU A 154 14.04 -2.84 1.23
CA GLU A 154 13.59 -4.22 1.10
C GLU A 154 12.18 -4.30 0.46
N LEU A 155 11.25 -3.45 0.89
CA LEU A 155 9.93 -3.35 0.27
C LEU A 155 10.04 -3.04 -1.23
N ILE A 156 10.92 -2.12 -1.62
CA ILE A 156 11.16 -1.77 -3.02
C ILE A 156 11.76 -2.95 -3.80
N GLU A 157 12.77 -3.62 -3.24
CA GLU A 157 13.44 -4.76 -3.86
C GLU A 157 12.47 -5.93 -4.12
N ILE A 158 11.55 -6.20 -3.19
CA ILE A 158 10.51 -7.23 -3.35
C ILE A 158 9.45 -6.78 -4.36
N THR A 159 9.19 -5.48 -4.47
CA THR A 159 8.15 -4.94 -5.36
C THR A 159 8.56 -4.96 -6.83
N ILE A 160 9.79 -4.59 -7.17
CA ILE A 160 10.25 -4.43 -8.55
C ILE A 160 9.98 -5.68 -9.43
N PRO A 161 10.29 -6.92 -8.99
CA PRO A 161 10.05 -8.12 -9.79
C PRO A 161 8.56 -8.41 -10.06
N LEU A 162 7.65 -7.82 -9.28
CA LEU A 162 6.20 -8.04 -9.41
C LEU A 162 5.53 -7.05 -10.37
N LEU A 163 6.23 -5.97 -10.73
CA LEU A 163 5.73 -5.00 -11.69
C LEU A 163 5.88 -5.54 -13.12
N PRO A 164 4.92 -5.27 -14.02
CA PRO A 164 5.05 -5.63 -15.42
C PRO A 164 6.29 -4.96 -16.03
N GLN A 165 7.14 -5.76 -16.68
CA GLN A 165 8.27 -5.24 -17.44
C GLN A 165 7.74 -4.54 -18.69
N SER A 166 8.21 -3.31 -18.92
CA SER A 166 7.88 -2.52 -20.11
C SER A 166 8.63 -3.00 -21.35
#